data_AF-A0A6M8AXB0-F1
#
_entry.id   AF-A0A6M8AXB0-F1
#
_cell.length_a   1.000
_cell.length_b   1.000
_cell.length_c   1.000
_cell.angle_alpha   90.00
_cell.angle_beta   90.00
_cell.angle_gamma   90.00
#
_symmetry.space_group_name_H-M   'P 1'
#
loop_
_entity.id
_entity.type
_entity.pdbx_description
1 polymer ?
#
loop_
_entity_poly.entity_id
_entity_poly.type
_entity_poly.pdbx_seq_one_letter_code
_entity_poly.pdbx_strand_id
1 'polypeptide(L)'
;MATSDITKEQCHLVKKSWDAVSINLPQNGVDILLEFFQQYPTYKNFFRHFRDESLIELRTSPKLRGHGSRIMYTFASLVVNLDEPEVLEEMVIKIVEDHQPRGVRANHYQELFDVILKVLKQKLGDQFDGKTEEAWRALFKYLLGIMNQAVKQLK
;
A
#
# COMPACT_ATOMS: atom_id res chain seq x y z
N MET A 1 -1.38 -12.54 -19.26
CA MET A 1 -0.65 -11.28 -19.53
C MET A 1 0.51 -11.26 -18.56
N ALA A 2 1.74 -11.13 -19.06
CA ALA A 2 2.95 -11.25 -18.24
C ALA A 2 2.93 -10.25 -17.07
N THR A 3 2.83 -10.76 -15.86
CA THR A 3 3.32 -10.05 -14.67
C THR A 3 4.82 -9.90 -14.90
N SER A 4 5.28 -8.69 -15.21
CA SER A 4 6.72 -8.44 -15.31
C SER A 4 7.31 -8.64 -13.92
N ASP A 5 8.15 -9.66 -13.77
CA ASP A 5 8.80 -9.99 -12.50
C ASP A 5 9.65 -8.81 -12.01
N ILE A 6 9.63 -8.59 -10.70
CA ILE A 6 10.49 -7.61 -10.04
C ILE A 6 11.94 -8.11 -10.05
N THR A 7 12.88 -7.26 -10.47
CA THR A 7 14.30 -7.66 -10.57
C THR A 7 14.96 -7.69 -9.20
N LYS A 8 16.07 -8.44 -9.06
CA LYS A 8 16.87 -8.45 -7.82
C LYS A 8 17.35 -7.06 -7.40
N GLU A 9 17.71 -6.21 -8.36
CA GLU A 9 18.10 -4.81 -8.11
C GLU A 9 16.92 -4.00 -7.57
N GLN A 10 15.72 -4.14 -8.18
CA GLN A 10 14.51 -3.47 -7.70
C GLN A 10 14.13 -3.93 -6.29
N CYS A 11 14.19 -5.23 -6.01
CA CYS A 11 13.97 -5.77 -4.65
C CYS A 11 14.94 -5.15 -3.64
N HIS A 12 16.23 -5.06 -4.00
CA HIS A 12 17.23 -4.46 -3.12
C HIS A 12 16.94 -2.98 -2.84
N LEU A 13 16.58 -2.19 -3.86
CA LEU A 13 16.26 -0.77 -3.69
C LEU A 13 15.01 -0.54 -2.83
N VAL A 14 13.97 -1.37 -3.01
CA VAL A 14 12.77 -1.32 -2.16
C VAL A 14 13.12 -1.69 -0.72
N LYS A 15 13.81 -2.80 -0.49
CA LYS A 15 14.21 -3.24 0.87
C LYS A 15 15.07 -2.17 1.56
N LYS A 16 16.07 -1.61 0.87
CA LYS A 16 16.94 -0.54 1.41
C LYS A 16 16.19 0.74 1.75
N SER A 17 15.31 1.20 0.86
CA SER A 17 14.53 2.43 1.11
C SER A 17 13.46 2.23 2.19
N TRP A 18 12.95 1.00 2.34
CA TRP A 18 12.00 0.64 3.40
C TRP A 18 12.58 0.81 4.81
N ASP A 19 13.89 0.60 5.02
CA ASP A 19 14.51 0.76 6.34
C ASP A 19 14.22 2.15 6.94
N ALA A 20 14.29 3.20 6.13
CA ALA A 20 13.98 4.57 6.55
C ALA A 20 12.47 4.77 6.80
N VAL A 21 11.60 4.13 6.01
CA VAL A 21 10.14 4.18 6.18
C VAL A 21 9.70 3.45 7.46
N SER A 22 10.42 2.38 7.82
CA SER A 22 10.08 1.48 8.92
C SER A 22 10.25 2.10 10.32
N ILE A 23 10.99 3.21 10.42
CA ILE A 23 11.26 3.90 11.68
C ILE A 23 9.96 4.37 12.38
N ASN A 24 8.93 4.75 11.61
CA ASN A 24 7.67 5.24 12.17
C ASN A 24 6.45 4.68 11.42
N LEU A 25 6.32 3.35 11.38
CA LEU A 25 5.22 2.66 10.70
C LEU A 25 3.83 3.20 11.12
N PRO A 26 3.48 3.36 12.41
CA PRO A 26 2.13 3.81 12.76
C PRO A 26 1.81 5.21 12.22
N GLN A 27 2.76 6.16 12.32
CA GLN A 27 2.52 7.52 11.82
C GLN A 27 2.48 7.56 10.30
N ASN A 28 3.36 6.83 9.62
CA ASN A 28 3.36 6.76 8.16
C ASN A 28 2.04 6.18 7.63
N GLY A 29 1.48 5.18 8.32
CA GLY A 29 0.16 4.64 7.98
C GLY A 29 -0.98 5.65 8.17
N VAL A 30 -0.92 6.49 9.22
CA VAL A 30 -1.86 7.60 9.40
C VAL A 30 -1.74 8.60 8.26
N ASP A 31 -0.52 9.03 7.94
CA ASP A 31 -0.27 10.02 6.89
C ASP A 31 -0.76 9.53 5.52
N ILE A 32 -0.54 8.24 5.21
CA ILE A 32 -1.08 7.59 4.00
C ILE A 32 -2.61 7.65 3.97
N LEU A 33 -3.28 7.27 5.06
CA LEU A 33 -4.75 7.26 5.10
C LEU A 33 -5.35 8.67 5.01
N LEU A 34 -4.73 9.65 5.67
CA LEU A 34 -5.17 11.04 5.58
C LEU A 34 -5.01 11.58 4.15
N GLU A 35 -3.86 11.33 3.51
CA GLU A 35 -3.63 11.70 2.12
C GLU A 35 -4.61 11.00 1.17
N PHE A 36 -4.92 9.72 1.44
CA PHE A 36 -5.89 8.94 0.67
C PHE A 36 -7.29 9.51 0.78
N PHE A 37 -7.75 9.87 1.98
CA PHE A 37 -9.06 10.49 2.17
C PHE A 37 -9.12 11.95 1.70
N GLN A 38 -7.98 12.64 1.66
CA GLN A 38 -7.91 13.96 1.06
C GLN A 38 -8.05 13.91 -0.46
N GLN A 39 -7.38 12.97 -1.12
CA GLN A 39 -7.45 12.81 -2.58
C GLN A 39 -8.74 12.13 -3.05
N TYR A 40 -9.24 11.16 -2.27
CA TYR A 40 -10.44 10.38 -2.60
C TYR A 40 -11.46 10.44 -1.44
N PRO A 41 -12.14 11.59 -1.23
CA PRO A 41 -13.02 11.77 -0.06
C PRO A 41 -14.16 10.75 0.03
N THR A 42 -14.66 10.28 -1.11
CA THR A 42 -15.72 9.27 -1.18
C THR A 42 -15.30 7.92 -0.59
N TYR A 43 -14.00 7.64 -0.48
CA TYR A 43 -13.51 6.37 0.03
C TYR A 43 -13.63 6.22 1.54
N LYS A 44 -13.83 7.31 2.29
CA LYS A 44 -14.27 7.23 3.69
C LYS A 44 -15.57 6.41 3.86
N ASN A 45 -16.39 6.29 2.80
CA ASN A 45 -17.63 5.49 2.86
C ASN A 45 -17.37 3.99 3.08
N PHE A 46 -16.20 3.47 2.68
CA PHE A 46 -15.78 2.10 2.97
C PHE A 46 -15.41 1.90 4.44
N PHE A 47 -15.11 2.98 5.16
CA PHE A 47 -14.68 2.97 6.56
C PHE A 47 -15.79 3.49 7.46
N ARG A 48 -16.72 2.61 7.86
CA ARG A 48 -17.89 2.99 8.68
C ARG A 48 -17.55 3.80 9.93
N HIS A 49 -16.39 3.58 10.54
CA HIS A 49 -15.94 4.31 11.73
C HIS A 49 -15.36 5.69 11.46
N PHE A 50 -14.97 6.01 10.22
CA PHE A 50 -14.27 7.26 9.86
C PHE A 50 -15.10 8.17 8.96
N ARG A 51 -16.26 7.70 8.49
CA ARG A 51 -17.08 8.35 7.46
C ARG A 51 -17.38 9.81 7.79
N ASP A 52 -17.85 10.05 9.00
CA ASP A 52 -18.35 11.35 9.43
C ASP A 52 -17.29 12.19 10.17
N GLU A 53 -16.10 11.63 10.42
CA GLU A 53 -14.99 12.34 11.04
C GLU A 53 -14.26 13.22 10.01
N SER A 54 -13.86 14.42 10.43
CA SER A 54 -12.99 15.32 9.67
C SER A 54 -11.55 14.79 9.63
N LEU A 55 -10.75 15.24 8.67
CA LEU A 55 -9.32 14.86 8.59
C LEU A 55 -8.52 15.33 9.83
N ILE A 56 -8.98 16.40 10.49
CA ILE A 56 -8.36 16.93 11.71
C ILE A 56 -8.58 15.97 12.89
N GLU A 57 -9.81 15.50 13.07
CA GLU A 57 -10.15 14.51 14.12
C GLU A 57 -9.46 13.17 13.84
N LEU A 58 -9.45 12.75 12.59
CA LEU A 58 -8.83 11.51 12.15
C LEU A 58 -7.32 11.47 12.41
N ARG A 59 -6.64 12.61 12.31
CA ARG A 59 -5.19 12.71 12.55
C ARG A 59 -4.76 12.21 13.93
N THR A 60 -5.59 12.41 14.95
CA THR A 60 -5.30 11.99 16.33
C THR A 60 -6.08 10.75 16.76
N SER A 61 -6.89 10.16 15.84
CA SER A 61 -7.74 9.00 16.12
C SER A 61 -6.92 7.74 16.41
N PRO A 62 -7.05 7.12 17.60
CA PRO A 62 -6.39 5.85 17.90
C PRO A 62 -6.84 4.72 16.97
N LYS A 63 -8.11 4.76 16.50
CA LYS A 63 -8.65 3.78 15.56
C LYS A 63 -7.99 3.91 14.19
N LEU A 64 -7.81 5.14 13.69
CA LEU A 64 -7.10 5.35 12.43
C LEU A 64 -5.64 4.92 12.54
N ARG A 65 -4.97 5.28 13.64
CA ARG A 65 -3.59 4.84 13.92
C ARG A 65 -3.48 3.31 13.91
N GLY A 66 -4.40 2.62 14.56
CA GLY A 66 -4.46 1.16 14.54
C GLY A 66 -4.65 0.58 13.13
N HIS A 67 -5.49 1.19 12.30
CA HIS A 67 -5.68 0.76 10.92
C HIS A 67 -4.43 1.04 10.06
N GLY A 68 -3.86 2.23 10.17
CA GLY A 68 -2.62 2.62 9.51
C GLY A 68 -1.46 1.69 9.84
N SER A 69 -1.29 1.31 11.12
CA SER A 69 -0.29 0.33 11.53
C SER A 69 -0.48 -1.02 10.81
N ARG A 70 -1.71 -1.53 10.68
CA ARG A 70 -1.97 -2.81 10.00
C ARG A 70 -1.56 -2.75 8.52
N ILE A 71 -1.90 -1.67 7.83
CA ILE A 71 -1.46 -1.44 6.44
C ILE A 71 0.06 -1.50 6.36
N MET A 72 0.74 -0.77 7.24
CA MET A 72 2.20 -0.69 7.23
C MET A 72 2.88 -2.01 7.59
N TYR A 73 2.30 -2.82 8.47
CA TYR A 73 2.79 -4.18 8.74
C TYR A 73 2.56 -5.14 7.57
N THR A 74 1.43 -5.01 6.86
CA THR A 74 1.22 -5.76 5.61
C THR A 74 2.29 -5.43 4.58
N PHE A 75 2.60 -4.14 4.38
CA PHE A 75 3.70 -3.75 3.49
C PHE A 75 5.07 -4.22 3.99
N ALA A 76 5.34 -4.15 5.29
CA ALA A 76 6.59 -4.69 5.84
C ALA A 76 6.75 -6.18 5.51
N SER A 77 5.67 -6.95 5.66
CA SER A 77 5.68 -8.38 5.35
C SER A 77 5.87 -8.64 3.84
N LEU A 78 5.23 -7.84 2.97
CA LEU A 78 5.47 -7.93 1.52
C LEU A 78 6.92 -7.57 1.16
N VAL A 79 7.49 -6.52 1.76
CA VAL A 79 8.87 -6.08 1.50
C VAL A 79 9.88 -7.15 1.91
N VAL A 80 9.67 -7.83 3.04
CA VAL A 80 10.54 -8.92 3.51
C VAL A 80 10.57 -10.08 2.51
N ASN A 81 9.42 -10.42 1.92
CA ASN A 81 9.26 -11.58 1.03
C ASN A 81 9.39 -11.23 -0.47
N LEU A 82 9.98 -10.09 -0.85
CA LEU A 82 10.08 -9.67 -2.27
C LEU A 82 10.83 -10.64 -3.19
N ASP A 83 11.64 -11.51 -2.60
CA ASP A 83 12.44 -12.55 -3.24
C ASP A 83 11.73 -13.92 -3.28
N GLU A 84 10.50 -14.01 -2.77
CA GLU A 84 9.68 -15.22 -2.71
C GLU A 84 8.35 -15.02 -3.47
N PRO A 85 8.32 -15.11 -4.81
CA PRO A 85 7.16 -14.75 -5.62
C PRO A 85 5.87 -15.52 -5.27
N GLU A 86 5.98 -16.81 -4.99
CA GLU A 86 4.85 -17.67 -4.60
C GLU A 86 4.25 -17.23 -3.26
N VAL A 87 5.10 -16.83 -2.30
CA VAL A 87 4.66 -16.32 -1.00
C VAL A 87 3.98 -14.96 -1.17
N LEU A 88 4.52 -14.07 -1.99
CA LEU A 88 3.89 -12.78 -2.29
C LEU A 88 2.51 -12.96 -2.92
N GLU A 89 2.38 -13.90 -3.87
CA GLU A 89 1.12 -14.16 -4.54
C GLU A 89 0.03 -14.58 -3.55
N GLU A 90 0.29 -15.57 -2.70
CA GLU A 90 -0.63 -16.02 -1.65
C GLU A 90 -1.01 -14.90 -0.67
N MET A 91 -0.02 -14.11 -0.23
CA MET A 91 -0.28 -12.95 0.64
C MET A 91 -1.20 -11.92 -0.03
N VAL A 92 -0.96 -11.62 -1.31
CA VAL A 92 -1.75 -10.63 -2.06
C VAL A 92 -3.15 -11.14 -2.35
N ILE A 93 -3.30 -12.42 -2.70
CA ILE A 93 -4.61 -13.07 -2.86
C ILE A 93 -5.40 -12.94 -1.55
N LYS A 94 -4.77 -13.23 -0.40
CA LYS A 94 -5.42 -13.11 0.90
C LYS A 94 -5.91 -11.68 1.18
N ILE A 95 -5.12 -10.67 0.82
CA ILE A 95 -5.55 -9.26 0.93
C ILE A 95 -6.79 -9.02 0.08
N VAL A 96 -6.84 -9.54 -1.15
CA VAL A 96 -8.00 -9.38 -2.03
C VAL A 96 -9.25 -10.05 -1.45
N GLU A 97 -9.14 -11.30 -0.98
CA GLU A 97 -10.24 -12.04 -0.37
C GLU A 97 -10.85 -11.29 0.82
N ASP A 98 -10.00 -10.70 1.68
CA ASP A 98 -10.48 -9.99 2.86
C ASP A 98 -11.21 -8.68 2.49
N HIS A 99 -10.84 -8.05 1.38
CA HIS A 99 -11.34 -6.73 0.98
C HIS A 99 -12.49 -6.78 -0.04
N GLN A 100 -12.60 -7.85 -0.82
CA GLN A 100 -13.64 -8.01 -1.84
C GLN A 100 -15.07 -7.93 -1.26
N PRO A 101 -15.42 -8.56 -0.10
CA PRO A 101 -16.74 -8.42 0.52
C PRO A 101 -17.08 -6.99 0.95
N ARG A 102 -16.07 -6.13 1.09
CA ARG A 102 -16.23 -4.72 1.45
C ARG A 102 -16.50 -3.83 0.23
N GLY A 103 -16.55 -4.40 -0.97
CA GLY A 103 -16.77 -3.69 -2.23
C GLY A 103 -15.51 -3.07 -2.82
N VAL A 104 -14.33 -3.39 -2.29
CA VAL A 104 -13.04 -2.91 -2.82
C VAL A 104 -12.75 -3.59 -4.16
N ARG A 105 -12.26 -2.81 -5.11
CA ARG A 105 -11.97 -3.22 -6.50
C ARG A 105 -10.58 -2.75 -6.91
N ALA A 106 -10.09 -3.28 -8.02
CA ALA A 106 -8.79 -2.98 -8.64
C ALA A 106 -8.39 -1.50 -8.60
N ASN A 107 -9.28 -0.59 -9.01
CA ASN A 107 -9.01 0.84 -9.05
C ASN A 107 -8.64 1.42 -7.67
N HIS A 108 -9.31 0.98 -6.60
CA HIS A 108 -9.05 1.45 -5.24
C HIS A 108 -7.64 1.09 -4.77
N TYR A 109 -7.13 -0.09 -5.16
CA TYR A 109 -5.74 -0.48 -4.84
C TYR A 109 -4.74 0.37 -5.61
N GLN A 110 -5.01 0.63 -6.90
CA GLN A 110 -4.14 1.46 -7.73
C GLN A 110 -4.02 2.86 -7.15
N GLU A 111 -5.15 3.48 -6.80
CA GLU A 111 -5.18 4.81 -6.21
C GLU A 111 -4.51 4.85 -4.83
N LEU A 112 -4.66 3.79 -4.03
CA LEU A 112 -3.92 3.66 -2.77
C LEU A 112 -2.41 3.58 -3.01
N PHE A 113 -1.95 2.80 -3.98
CA PHE A 113 -0.53 2.69 -4.31
C PHE A 113 0.06 4.01 -4.83
N ASP A 114 -0.70 4.77 -5.62
CA ASP A 114 -0.30 6.11 -6.06
C ASP A 114 -0.13 7.07 -4.86
N VAL A 115 -1.03 6.99 -3.88
CA VAL A 115 -0.91 7.76 -2.63
C VAL A 115 0.30 7.33 -1.82
N ILE A 116 0.54 6.03 -1.68
CA ILE A 116 1.71 5.53 -0.95
C ILE A 116 2.99 6.03 -1.61
N LEU A 117 3.08 5.96 -2.94
CA LEU A 117 4.25 6.45 -3.67
C LEU A 117 4.48 7.95 -3.42
N LYS A 118 3.40 8.76 -3.42
CA LYS A 118 3.47 10.18 -3.08
C LYS A 118 4.00 10.41 -1.67
N VAL A 119 3.48 9.68 -0.68
CA VAL A 119 3.92 9.82 0.72
C VAL A 119 5.37 9.36 0.89
N LEU A 120 5.77 8.25 0.26
CA LEU A 120 7.16 7.78 0.28
C LEU A 120 8.11 8.85 -0.26
N LYS A 121 7.78 9.45 -1.40
CA LYS A 121 8.56 10.54 -2.01
C LYS A 121 8.70 11.75 -1.07
N GLN A 122 7.61 12.14 -0.41
CA GLN A 122 7.64 13.25 0.56
C GLN A 122 8.47 12.94 1.80
N LYS A 123 8.42 11.70 2.30
CA LYS A 123 9.10 11.28 3.53
C LYS A 123 10.59 11.04 3.33
N LEU A 124 10.97 10.46 2.20
CA LEU A 124 12.35 10.07 1.90
C LEU A 124 13.14 11.19 1.22
N GLY A 125 12.46 12.16 0.60
CA GLY A 125 13.10 13.32 -0.04
C GLY A 125 14.14 12.87 -1.06
N ASP A 126 15.37 13.38 -0.92
CA ASP A 126 16.49 13.08 -1.83
C ASP A 126 16.91 11.59 -1.83
N GLN A 127 16.54 10.82 -0.80
CA GLN A 127 16.78 9.37 -0.76
C GLN A 127 15.84 8.59 -1.69
N PHE A 128 14.75 9.22 -2.16
CA PHE A 128 13.82 8.65 -3.14
C PHE A 128 14.20 9.05 -4.56
N ASP A 129 15.39 8.60 -4.98
CA ASP A 129 15.90 8.88 -6.31
C ASP A 129 15.09 8.18 -7.42
N GLY A 130 15.38 8.52 -8.68
CA GLY A 130 14.64 7.97 -9.83
C GLY A 130 14.63 6.44 -9.89
N LYS A 131 15.75 5.80 -9.51
CA LYS A 131 15.86 4.34 -9.49
C LYS A 131 14.99 3.72 -8.39
N THR A 132 14.97 4.34 -7.22
CA THR A 132 14.14 3.91 -6.09
C THR A 132 12.67 4.10 -6.42
N GLU A 133 12.28 5.23 -7.01
CA GLU A 133 10.91 5.46 -7.47
C GLU A 133 10.48 4.42 -8.51
N GLU A 134 11.32 4.12 -9.50
CA GLU A 134 11.06 3.09 -10.51
C GLU A 134 10.92 1.69 -9.89
N ALA A 135 11.73 1.34 -8.90
CA ALA A 135 11.65 0.07 -8.19
C ALA A 135 10.32 -0.08 -7.43
N TRP A 136 9.87 0.97 -6.73
CA TRP A 136 8.57 0.99 -6.06
C TRP A 136 7.40 0.89 -7.05
N ARG A 137 7.49 1.60 -8.18
CA ARG A 137 6.48 1.50 -9.25
C ARG A 137 6.41 0.10 -9.85
N ALA A 138 7.55 -0.55 -10.06
CA ALA A 138 7.63 -1.93 -10.53
C ALA A 138 6.97 -2.89 -9.54
N LEU A 139 7.25 -2.75 -8.24
CA LEU A 139 6.59 -3.52 -7.19
C LEU A 139 5.07 -3.33 -7.22
N PHE A 140 4.59 -2.08 -7.19
CA PHE A 140 3.15 -1.81 -7.20
C PHE A 140 2.46 -2.33 -8.45
N LYS A 141 3.10 -2.24 -9.62
CA LYS A 141 2.61 -2.85 -10.86
C LYS A 141 2.51 -4.37 -10.74
N TYR A 142 3.51 -5.02 -10.17
CA TYR A 142 3.53 -6.47 -9.95
C TYR A 142 2.39 -6.90 -9.01
N LEU A 143 2.26 -6.26 -7.85
CA LEU A 143 1.19 -6.52 -6.87
C LEU A 143 -0.20 -6.27 -7.47
N LEU A 144 -0.39 -5.17 -8.20
CA LEU A 144 -1.65 -4.90 -8.93
C LEU A 144 -1.96 -5.98 -9.96
N GLY A 145 -0.94 -6.51 -10.63
CA GLY A 145 -1.08 -7.63 -11.57
C GLY A 145 -1.71 -8.85 -10.90
N ILE A 146 -1.22 -9.23 -9.72
CA ILE A 146 -1.75 -10.34 -8.91
C ILE A 146 -3.16 -10.00 -8.42
N MET A 147 -3.35 -8.81 -7.82
CA MET A 147 -4.65 -8.38 -7.30
C MET A 147 -5.75 -8.41 -8.37
N ASN A 148 -5.43 -7.94 -9.58
CA ASN A 148 -6.35 -7.93 -10.72
C ASN A 148 -6.74 -9.33 -11.18
N GLN A 149 -5.85 -10.31 -11.05
CA GLN A 149 -6.14 -11.70 -11.37
C GLN A 149 -7.03 -12.30 -10.27
N ALA A 150 -6.67 -12.13 -9.01
CA ALA A 150 -7.44 -12.60 -7.86
C ALA A 150 -8.89 -12.04 -7.86
N VAL A 151 -9.07 -10.74 -8.08
CA VAL A 151 -10.40 -10.09 -8.16
C VAL A 151 -11.27 -10.68 -9.28
N LYS A 152 -10.66 -11.15 -10.40
CA LYS A 152 -11.41 -11.77 -11.50
C LYS A 152 -11.82 -13.20 -11.20
N GLN A 153 -11.01 -13.94 -10.44
CA GLN A 153 -11.24 -15.35 -10.10
C GLN A 153 -12.26 -15.52 -8.97
N LEU A 154 -12.32 -14.58 -8.04
CA LEU A 154 -13.29 -14.58 -6.92
C LEU A 154 -14.71 -14.12 -7.33
N LYS A 155 -15.01 -14.03 -8.63
CA LYS A 155 -16.33 -13.60 -9.14
C LYS A 155 -17.33 -14.74 -9.18
#